data_AF-A0A953NUC8-F1
#
_entry.id   AF-A0A953NUC8-F1
#
_cell.length_a   1.000
_cell.length_b   1.000
_cell.length_c   1.000
_cell.angle_alpha   90.00
_cell.angle_beta   90.00
_cell.angle_gamma   90.00
#
_symmetry.space_group_name_H-M   'P 1'
#
loop_
_entity.id
_entity.type
_entity.pdbx_description
1 polymer ?
#
loop_
_entity_poly.entity_id
_entity_poly.type
_entity_poly.pdbx_seq_one_letter_code
_entity_poly.pdbx_strand_id
1 'polypeptide(L)'
;MKARAYESLSGVNQTFEQMLRHLEKLERLGMLRRKFLNGWRNRAEELRAEMNRNLTGALNAREEREWARLGRRTRLPAGQRANASRKRKGRVVKSVMISPS
;
A
#
# COMPACT_ATOMS: atom_id res chain seq x y z
N MET A 1 0.14 -6.80 4.65
CA MET A 1 0.13 -6.44 3.20
C MET A 1 1.02 -5.24 2.91
N LYS A 2 0.92 -4.12 3.66
CA LYS A 2 1.82 -2.95 3.54
C LYS A 2 3.32 -3.32 3.64
N ALA A 3 3.71 -4.03 4.70
CA ALA A 3 5.09 -4.48 4.89
C ALA A 3 5.63 -5.27 3.69
N ARG A 4 4.86 -6.24 3.17
CA ARG A 4 5.25 -7.02 1.98
C ARG A 4 5.44 -6.17 0.73
N ALA A 5 4.65 -5.11 0.55
CA ALA A 5 4.80 -4.23 -0.61
C ALA A 5 6.05 -3.34 -0.50
N TYR A 6 6.34 -2.82 0.71
CA TYR A 6 7.59 -2.09 0.96
C TYR A 6 8.82 -3.00 0.88
N GLU A 7 8.70 -4.26 1.31
CA GLU A 7 9.73 -5.28 1.14
C GLU A 7 9.99 -5.58 -0.35
N SER A 8 8.95 -5.75 -1.15
CA SER A 8 9.11 -5.88 -2.62
C SER A 8 9.75 -4.63 -3.24
N LEU A 9 9.36 -3.43 -2.82
CA LEU A 9 9.97 -2.18 -3.29
C LEU A 9 11.46 -2.09 -2.90
N SER A 10 11.81 -2.53 -1.70
CA SER A 10 13.20 -2.65 -1.25
C SER A 10 13.98 -3.63 -2.13
N GLY A 11 13.40 -4.80 -2.44
CA GLY A 11 14.01 -5.77 -3.35
C GLY A 11 14.25 -5.23 -4.76
N VAL A 12 13.30 -4.46 -5.32
CA VAL A 12 13.48 -3.76 -6.60
C VAL A 12 14.67 -2.81 -6.54
N ASN A 13 14.74 -1.95 -5.52
CA ASN A 13 15.86 -1.02 -5.35
C ASN A 13 17.20 -1.73 -5.23
N GLN A 14 17.25 -2.81 -4.44
CA GLN A 14 18.45 -3.62 -4.27
C GLN A 14 18.89 -4.27 -5.59
N THR A 15 17.95 -4.66 -6.45
CA THR A 15 18.24 -5.23 -7.77
C THR A 15 18.88 -4.19 -8.69
N PHE A 16 18.36 -2.96 -8.72
CA PHE A 16 18.98 -1.86 -9.46
C PHE A 16 20.42 -1.59 -8.98
N GLU A 17 20.64 -1.54 -7.67
CA GLU A 17 21.98 -1.34 -7.14
C GLU A 17 22.94 -2.48 -7.49
N GLN A 18 22.48 -3.73 -7.43
CA GLN A 18 23.29 -4.88 -7.85
C GLN A 18 23.66 -4.78 -9.32
N MET A 19 22.69 -4.50 -10.19
CA MET A 19 22.91 -4.32 -11.62
C MET A 19 23.94 -3.21 -11.90
N LEU A 20 23.80 -2.04 -11.25
CA LEU A 20 24.75 -0.93 -11.40
C LEU A 20 26.17 -1.31 -10.96
N ARG A 21 26.31 -2.06 -9.86
CA ARG A 21 27.61 -2.59 -9.41
C ARG A 21 28.21 -3.56 -10.42
N HIS A 22 27.41 -4.41 -11.06
CA HIS A 22 27.90 -5.32 -12.10
C HIS A 22 28.37 -4.57 -13.34
N LEU A 23 27.62 -3.54 -13.76
CA LEU A 23 28.02 -2.66 -14.86
C LEU A 23 29.36 -1.97 -14.57
N GLU A 24 29.55 -1.45 -13.36
CA GLU A 24 30.82 -0.84 -12.94
C GLU A 24 31.97 -1.86 -12.89
N LYS A 25 31.71 -3.10 -12.46
CA LYS A 25 32.72 -4.17 -12.51
C LYS A 25 33.13 -4.50 -13.94
N LEU A 26 32.17 -4.58 -14.87
CA LEU A 26 32.45 -4.82 -16.29
C LEU A 26 33.25 -3.66 -16.92
N GLU A 27 33.04 -2.42 -16.46
CA GLU A 27 33.90 -1.28 -16.82
C GLU A 27 35.36 -1.52 -16.44
N ARG A 28 35.58 -1.88 -15.16
CA ARG A 28 36.92 -2.06 -14.59
C ARG A 28 37.66 -3.23 -15.23
N LEU A 29 36.93 -4.22 -15.75
CA LEU A 29 37.49 -5.33 -16.53
C LEU A 29 37.78 -4.96 -18.00
N GLY A 30 37.50 -3.73 -18.43
CA GLY A 30 37.70 -3.29 -19.82
C GLY A 30 36.67 -3.87 -20.81
N MET A 31 35.63 -4.57 -20.32
CA MET A 31 34.63 -5.22 -21.17
C MET A 31 33.64 -4.24 -21.77
N LEU A 32 33.45 -3.07 -21.14
CA LEU A 32 32.52 -2.04 -21.58
C LEU A 32 33.19 -0.66 -21.61
N ARG A 33 32.90 0.12 -22.65
CA ARG A 33 33.36 1.52 -22.74
C ARG A 33 32.59 2.37 -21.73
N ARG A 34 33.29 3.25 -21.01
CA ARG A 34 32.71 4.19 -20.04
C ARG A 34 31.53 5.00 -20.59
N LYS A 35 31.59 5.45 -21.86
CA LYS A 35 30.49 6.19 -22.50
C LYS A 35 29.20 5.35 -22.63
N PHE A 36 29.33 4.07 -22.95
CA PHE A 36 28.20 3.15 -23.02
C PHE A 36 27.59 2.93 -21.63
N LEU A 37 28.45 2.72 -20.63
CA LEU A 37 28.04 2.54 -19.24
C LEU A 37 27.34 3.74 -18.63
N ASN A 38 27.79 4.96 -18.92
CA ASN A 38 27.11 6.16 -18.45
C ASN A 38 25.67 6.24 -18.97
N GLY A 39 25.43 5.88 -20.23
CA GLY A 39 24.07 5.83 -20.80
C GLY A 39 23.18 4.80 -20.10
N TRP A 40 23.71 3.60 -19.83
CA TRP A 40 22.99 2.56 -19.10
C TRP A 40 22.74 2.93 -17.63
N ARG A 41 23.71 3.55 -16.97
CA ARG A 41 23.58 4.03 -15.59
C ARG A 41 22.47 5.07 -15.48
N ASN A 42 22.48 6.08 -16.35
CA ASN A 42 21.45 7.10 -16.36
C ASN A 42 20.06 6.51 -16.56
N ARG A 43 19.91 5.59 -17.53
CA ARG A 43 18.63 4.95 -17.82
C ARG A 43 18.15 4.02 -16.69
N ALA A 44 19.07 3.32 -16.03
CA ALA A 44 18.77 2.49 -14.87
C ALA A 44 18.32 3.34 -13.66
N GLU A 45 18.99 4.47 -13.43
CA GLU A 45 18.63 5.40 -12.35
C GLU A 45 17.29 6.09 -12.62
N GLU A 46 17.02 6.48 -13.86
CA GLU A 46 15.74 7.01 -14.30
C GLU A 46 14.61 6.00 -14.06
N LEU A 47 14.78 4.75 -14.51
CA LEU A 47 13.79 3.69 -14.31
C LEU A 47 13.59 3.39 -12.81
N ARG A 48 14.66 3.38 -12.01
CA ARG A 48 14.58 3.22 -10.55
C ARG A 48 13.73 4.33 -9.93
N ALA A 49 13.97 5.58 -10.33
CA ALA A 49 13.24 6.74 -9.83
C ALA A 49 11.75 6.67 -10.23
N GLU A 50 11.45 6.30 -11.48
CA GLU A 50 10.09 6.12 -11.98
C GLU A 50 9.33 5.04 -11.20
N MET A 51 9.93 3.86 -11.04
CA MET A 51 9.34 2.77 -10.28
C MET A 51 9.08 3.16 -8.82
N ASN A 52 10.05 3.81 -8.17
CA ASN A 52 9.90 4.28 -6.80
C ASN A 52 8.76 5.28 -6.66
N ARG A 53 8.65 6.23 -7.59
CA ARG A 53 7.57 7.22 -7.61
C ARG A 53 6.20 6.54 -7.76
N ASN A 54 6.07 5.65 -8.74
CA ASN A 54 4.79 4.99 -9.05
C ASN A 54 4.35 4.06 -7.91
N LEU A 55 5.26 3.25 -7.37
CA LEU A 55 4.95 2.31 -6.30
C LEU A 55 4.65 3.03 -4.98
N THR A 56 5.43 4.05 -4.62
CA THR A 56 5.17 4.85 -3.42
C THR A 56 3.85 5.61 -3.56
N GLY A 57 3.56 6.16 -4.74
CA GLY A 57 2.27 6.82 -5.02
C GLY A 57 1.09 5.87 -4.87
N ALA A 58 1.19 4.66 -5.41
CA ALA A 58 0.14 3.64 -5.28
C ALA A 58 -0.06 3.20 -3.81
N LEU A 59 1.02 3.07 -3.04
CA LEU A 59 0.96 2.74 -1.62
C LEU A 59 0.29 3.86 -0.82
N ASN A 60 0.69 5.12 -1.03
CA ASN A 60 0.09 6.27 -0.37
C ASN A 60 -1.40 6.40 -0.69
N ALA A 61 -1.80 6.28 -1.96
CA ALA A 61 -3.20 6.35 -2.37
C ALA A 61 -4.04 5.22 -1.74
N ARG A 62 -3.45 4.03 -1.59
CA ARG A 62 -4.11 2.93 -0.88
C ARG A 62 -4.28 3.24 0.60
N GLU A 63 -3.24 3.75 1.25
CA GLU A 63 -3.29 4.12 2.66
C GLU A 63 -4.35 5.20 2.90
N GLU A 64 -4.38 6.24 2.07
CA GLU A 64 -5.40 7.29 2.16
C GLU A 64 -6.82 6.73 2.08
N ARG A 65 -7.07 5.77 1.18
CA ARG A 65 -8.36 5.06 1.11
C ARG A 65 -8.66 4.25 2.37
N GLU A 66 -7.67 3.57 2.94
CA GLU A 66 -7.81 2.81 4.19
C GLU A 66 -8.11 3.76 5.37
N TRP A 67 -7.39 4.87 5.49
CA TRP A 67 -7.62 5.94 6.48
C TRP A 67 -9.01 6.55 6.34
N ALA A 68 -9.44 6.89 5.12
CA ALA A 68 -10.78 7.42 4.87
C ALA A 68 -11.88 6.41 5.25
N ARG A 69 -11.68 5.12 4.97
CA ARG A 69 -12.61 4.06 5.38
C ARG A 69 -12.70 3.92 6.90
N LEU A 70 -11.56 3.97 7.59
CA LEU A 70 -11.51 3.92 9.06
C LEU A 70 -12.15 5.17 9.68
N GLY A 71 -11.84 6.36 9.18
CA GLY A 71 -12.44 7.62 9.63
C GLY A 71 -13.97 7.64 9.49
N ARG A 72 -14.51 7.08 8.39
CA ARG A 72 -15.96 6.89 8.22
C ARG A 72 -16.56 5.91 9.24
N ARG A 73 -15.82 4.87 9.65
CA ARG A 73 -16.25 3.90 10.66
C ARG A 73 -16.24 4.51 12.07
N THR A 74 -15.27 5.37 12.36
CA THR A 74 -15.16 6.08 13.65
C THR A 74 -16.17 7.23 13.76
N ARG A 75 -16.57 7.84 12.63
CA ARG A 75 -17.62 8.86 12.55
C ARG A 75 -19.06 8.31 12.48
N LEU A 76 -19.29 7.02 12.76
CA LEU A 76 -20.66 6.57 13.04
C LEU A 76 -21.13 7.30 14.32
N PRO A 77 -22.11 8.21 14.26
CA PRO A 77 -22.52 8.98 15.41
C PRO A 77 -22.98 8.01 16.50
N ALA A 78 -22.58 8.27 17.75
CA ALA A 78 -22.92 7.46 18.92
C ALA A 78 -24.44 7.17 19.02
N GLY A 79 -25.28 8.02 18.44
CA GLY A 79 -26.74 7.85 18.35
C GLY A 79 -27.23 6.65 17.53
N GLN A 80 -26.47 6.08 16.58
CA GLN A 80 -26.93 4.93 15.80
C GLN A 80 -26.72 3.57 16.52
N ARG A 81 -25.71 3.46 17.39
CA ARG A 81 -25.47 2.25 18.21
C ARG A 81 -26.56 2.06 19.28
N ALA A 82 -27.07 3.16 19.83
CA ALA A 82 -28.21 3.17 20.75
C ALA A 82 -29.53 2.76 20.05
N ASN A 83 -29.75 3.25 18.82
CA ASN A 83 -30.99 2.96 18.08
C ASN A 83 -31.08 1.50 17.58
N ALA A 84 -29.96 0.89 17.20
CA ALA A 84 -29.91 -0.54 16.84
C ALA A 84 -30.19 -1.46 18.04
N SER A 85 -29.71 -1.08 19.23
CA SER A 85 -29.97 -1.80 20.49
C SER A 85 -31.43 -1.63 20.97
N ARG A 86 -32.03 -0.45 20.76
CA ARG A 86 -33.43 -0.15 21.09
C ARG A 86 -34.42 -0.85 20.14
N LYS A 87 -34.11 -0.94 18.84
CA LYS A 87 -34.91 -1.71 17.86
C LYS A 87 -34.92 -3.22 18.16
N ARG A 88 -33.81 -3.79 18.67
CA ARG A 88 -33.77 -5.19 19.10
C ARG A 88 -34.59 -5.43 20.37
N LYS A 89 -34.48 -4.57 21.39
CA LYS A 89 -35.30 -4.66 22.62
C LYS A 89 -36.80 -4.50 22.32
N GLY A 90 -37.20 -3.54 21.48
CA GLY A 90 -38.60 -3.33 21.13
C GLY A 90 -39.24 -4.47 20.32
N ARG A 91 -38.44 -5.22 19.54
CA ARG A 91 -38.93 -6.39 18.77
C ARG A 91 -39.16 -7.62 19.65
N VAL A 92 -38.30 -7.82 20.66
CA VAL A 92 -38.45 -8.92 21.64
C VAL A 92 -39.64 -8.69 22.58
N VAL A 93 -39.88 -7.45 23.01
CA VAL A 93 -41.04 -7.13 23.88
C VAL A 93 -42.37 -7.29 23.12
N LYS A 94 -42.41 -6.97 21.82
CA LYS A 94 -43.61 -7.19 20.99
C LYS A 94 -43.90 -8.67 20.71
N SER A 95 -42.90 -9.55 20.64
CA SER A 95 -43.14 -10.99 20.46
C SER A 95 -43.60 -11.69 21.74
N VAL A 96 -43.28 -11.15 22.92
CA VAL A 96 -43.72 -11.71 24.22
C VAL A 96 -45.16 -11.31 24.57
N MET A 97 -45.68 -10.20 24.02
CA MET A 97 -47.07 -9.76 24.27
C MET A 97 -48.11 -10.31 23.27
N ILE A 98 -47.70 -11.10 22.29
CA ILE A 98 -48.62 -11.79 21.35
C ILE A 98 -48.53 -13.30 21.61
N SER A 99 -48.88 -13.70 22.83
CA SER A 99 -49.26 -15.07 23.16
C SER A 99 -50.14 -15.03 24.41
N PRO A 100 -51.44 -14.78 24.27
CA PRO A 100 -52.40 -15.31 25.23
C PRO A 100 -52.68 -16.77 24.88
N SER A 101 -52.87 -17.54 25.94
CA SER A 101 -53.24 -18.96 26.01
C SER A 101 -54.34 -19.39 25.04
#